data_AF-A0A7X7KYL2-F1
#
_entry.id   AF-A0A7X7KYL2-F1
#
_cell.length_a   1.000
_cell.length_b   1.000
_cell.length_c   1.000
_cell.angle_alpha   90.00
_cell.angle_beta   90.00
_cell.angle_gamma   90.00
#
_symmetry.space_group_name_H-M   'P 1'
#
loop_
_entity.id
_entity.type
_entity.pdbx_description
1 polymer ?
#
loop_
_entity_poly.entity_id
_entity_poly.type
_entity_poly.pdbx_seq_one_letter_code
_entity_poly.pdbx_strand_id
1 'polypeptide(L)'
;MTWIDKRGAVDVSEPASQLYAGDTAPAIELNGLLGPGTHRLALRSFHQGEPFYSFCHATLSPVPEAADPRARRLVFMNEVEADRSRLTFTVNLPG
;
A
#
# COMPACT_ATOMS: atom_id res chain seq x y z
N MET A 1 6.36 5.87 -9.76
CA MET A 1 6.13 5.93 -8.31
C MET A 1 4.72 6.46 -8.15
N THR A 2 3.85 5.75 -7.42
CA THR A 2 2.45 6.11 -7.25
C THR A 2 2.21 6.44 -5.79
N TRP A 3 1.50 7.53 -5.52
CA TRP A 3 1.12 7.91 -4.18
C TRP A 3 -0.18 7.21 -3.78
N ILE A 4 -0.30 6.91 -2.48
CA ILE A 4 -1.54 6.42 -1.89
C ILE A 4 -2.00 7.49 -0.89
N ASP A 5 -3.18 8.04 -1.14
CA ASP A 5 -3.76 9.05 -0.28
C ASP A 5 -5.27 8.80 -0.07
N LYS A 6 -6.00 9.71 0.58
CA LYS A 6 -7.43 9.56 0.87
C LYS A 6 -8.31 9.32 -0.37
N ARG A 7 -7.80 9.61 -1.56
CA ARG A 7 -8.48 9.39 -2.86
C ARG A 7 -8.11 8.05 -3.50
N GLY A 8 -7.13 7.33 -2.97
CA GLY A 8 -6.60 6.07 -3.51
C GLY A 8 -5.23 6.25 -4.16
N ALA A 9 -4.98 5.53 -5.26
CA ALA A 9 -3.75 5.63 -6.04
C ALA A 9 -3.77 6.89 -6.92
N VAL A 10 -2.77 7.76 -6.77
CA VAL A 10 -2.66 9.01 -7.52
C VAL A 10 -1.22 9.28 -7.96
N ASP A 11 -1.05 10.04 -9.04
CA ASP A 11 0.29 10.42 -9.54
C ASP A 11 0.97 11.49 -8.66
N VAL A 12 0.17 12.37 -8.06
CA VAL A 12 0.63 13.46 -7.18
C VAL A 12 -0.30 13.55 -5.97
N SER A 13 0.27 13.48 -4.77
CA SER A 13 -0.48 13.66 -3.52
C SER A 13 -0.37 15.10 -3.01
N GLU A 14 -1.51 15.64 -2.58
CA GLU A 14 -1.59 16.96 -1.95
C GLU A 14 -1.58 16.83 -0.42
N PRO A 15 -0.97 17.77 0.33
CA PRO A 15 -0.88 17.69 1.79
C PRO A 15 -2.22 17.43 2.48
N ALA A 16 -3.31 18.04 2.02
CA ALA A 16 -4.65 17.87 2.60
C ALA A 16 -5.23 16.45 2.40
N SER A 17 -4.77 15.73 1.37
CA SER A 17 -5.24 14.39 1.03
C SER A 17 -4.39 13.28 1.65
N GLN A 18 -3.24 13.60 2.24
CA GLN A 18 -2.36 12.62 2.86
C GLN A 18 -3.07 11.84 3.99
N LEU A 19 -2.65 10.60 4.16
CA LEU A 19 -3.11 9.72 5.23
C LEU A 19 -2.31 9.98 6.50
N TYR A 20 -3.02 10.07 7.62
CA TYR A 20 -2.46 10.12 8.96
C TYR A 20 -2.84 8.87 9.77
N ALA A 21 -2.32 8.76 10.99
CA ALA A 21 -2.64 7.65 11.87
C ALA A 21 -4.16 7.53 12.09
N GLY A 22 -4.71 6.35 11.80
CA GLY A 22 -6.15 6.09 11.86
C GLY A 22 -6.87 6.21 10.51
N ASP A 23 -6.27 6.86 9.52
CA ASP A 23 -6.84 6.95 8.18
C ASP A 23 -6.69 5.62 7.43
N THR A 24 -7.58 5.40 6.46
CA THR A 24 -7.53 4.27 5.53
C THR A 24 -7.83 4.79 4.13
N ALA A 25 -6.98 4.44 3.17
CA ALA A 25 -7.26 4.71 1.76
C ALA A 25 -8.39 3.81 1.24
N PRO A 26 -9.13 4.25 0.21
CA PRO A 26 -10.04 3.35 -0.51
C PRO A 26 -9.27 2.18 -1.13
N ALA A 27 -10.01 1.12 -1.50
CA ALA A 27 -9.43 -0.02 -2.20
C ALA A 27 -8.80 0.43 -3.54
N ILE A 28 -7.63 -0.13 -3.84
CA ILE A 28 -6.86 0.19 -5.03
C ILE A 28 -6.88 -1.03 -5.96
N GLU A 29 -7.34 -0.82 -7.18
CA GLU A 29 -7.42 -1.87 -8.20
C GLU A 29 -6.05 -2.03 -8.87
N LEU A 30 -5.32 -3.09 -8.48
CA LEU A 30 -3.93 -3.30 -8.90
C LEU A 30 -3.81 -3.76 -10.36
N ASN A 31 -4.82 -4.44 -10.92
CA ASN A 31 -4.76 -4.97 -12.27
C ASN A 31 -4.79 -3.84 -13.32
N GLY A 32 -5.65 -2.85 -13.11
CA GLY A 32 -5.73 -1.65 -13.94
C GLY A 32 -4.49 -0.76 -13.82
N LEU A 33 -3.80 -0.80 -12.68
CA LEU A 33 -2.55 -0.03 -12.47
C LEU A 33 -1.31 -0.70 -13.08
N LEU A 34 -1.23 -2.03 -13.00
CA LEU A 34 0.01 -2.76 -13.29
C LEU A 34 -0.10 -3.74 -14.48
N GLY A 35 -1.32 -4.05 -14.89
CA GLY A 35 -1.63 -5.14 -15.81
C GLY A 35 -1.47 -6.53 -15.18
N PRO A 36 -1.86 -7.58 -15.91
CA PRO A 36 -1.71 -8.96 -15.44
C PRO A 36 -0.24 -9.38 -15.34
N GLY A 37 0.05 -10.37 -14.49
CA GLY A 37 1.38 -10.97 -14.32
C GLY A 37 1.95 -10.87 -12.91
N THR A 38 3.23 -11.24 -12.78
CA THR A 38 3.95 -11.20 -11.50
C THR A 38 4.65 -9.87 -11.30
N HIS A 39 4.31 -9.18 -10.22
CA HIS A 39 4.86 -7.86 -9.88
C HIS A 39 5.50 -7.88 -8.50
N ARG A 40 6.68 -7.27 -8.40
CA ARG A 40 7.32 -6.99 -7.12
C ARG A 40 7.04 -5.54 -6.73
N LEU A 41 6.36 -5.36 -5.61
CA LEU A 41 5.94 -4.05 -5.12
C LEU A 41 6.67 -3.69 -3.83
N ALA A 42 6.71 -2.39 -3.55
CA ALA A 42 7.19 -1.83 -2.31
C ALA A 42 6.25 -0.70 -1.88
N LEU A 43 5.79 -0.72 -0.63
CA LEU A 43 5.14 0.43 -0.01
C LEU A 43 6.15 1.17 0.87
N ARG A 44 6.08 2.50 0.85
CA ARG A 44 7.01 3.40 1.55
C ARG A 44 6.22 4.52 2.21
N SER A 45 6.54 4.86 3.45
CA SER A 45 5.98 5.99 4.19
C SER A 45 7.01 7.10 4.36
N PHE A 46 6.54 8.35 4.33
CA PHE A 46 7.35 9.55 4.48
C PHE A 46 6.73 10.49 5.51
N HIS A 47 7.55 11.21 6.26
CA HIS A 47 7.16 12.29 7.16
C HIS A 47 8.10 13.46 6.92
N GLN A 48 7.53 14.63 6.61
CA GLN A 48 8.30 15.85 6.26
C GLN A 48 9.31 15.63 5.13
N GLY A 49 8.96 14.81 4.13
CA GLY A 49 9.82 14.51 2.98
C GLY A 49 10.86 13.42 3.24
N GLU A 50 11.09 13.03 4.49
CA GLU A 50 12.04 11.99 4.85
C GLU A 50 11.34 10.63 5.03
N PRO A 51 12.01 9.50 4.73
CA PRO A 51 11.48 8.17 5.02
C PRO A 51 11.10 8.06 6.50
N PHE A 52 9.89 7.59 6.78
CA PHE A 52 9.34 7.55 8.12
C PHE A 52 8.81 6.17 8.49
N TYR A 53 8.99 5.82 9.75
CA TYR A 53 8.52 4.58 10.34
C TYR A 53 7.03 4.70 10.65
N SER A 54 6.18 4.17 9.77
CA SER A 54 4.74 4.08 10.03
C SER A 54 4.35 2.64 10.34
N PHE A 55 3.52 2.46 11.36
CA PHE A 55 2.78 1.22 11.55
C PHE A 55 1.56 1.27 10.63
N CYS A 56 1.67 0.70 9.43
CA CYS A 56 0.54 0.53 8.54
C CYS A 56 0.26 -0.95 8.30
N HIS A 57 -0.94 -1.24 7.82
CA HIS A 57 -1.27 -2.55 7.31
C HIS A 57 -1.92 -2.36 5.95
N ALA A 58 -1.60 -3.27 5.02
CA ALA A 58 -2.25 -3.35 3.73
C ALA A 58 -3.01 -4.67 3.66
N THR A 59 -4.24 -4.61 3.16
CA THR A 59 -5.03 -5.80 2.89
C THR A 59 -5.02 -6.05 1.40
N LEU A 60 -4.41 -7.15 0.97
CA LEU A 60 -4.50 -7.63 -0.40
C LEU A 60 -5.69 -8.58 -0.49
N SER A 61 -6.57 -8.32 -1.44
CA SER A 61 -7.77 -9.13 -1.67
C SER A 61 -8.04 -9.23 -3.16
N PRO A 62 -8.52 -10.38 -3.67
CA PRO A 62 -8.91 -10.50 -5.07
C PRO A 62 -10.22 -9.74 -5.39
N VAL A 63 -10.91 -9.23 -4.38
CA VAL A 63 -12.15 -8.46 -4.49
C VAL A 63 -12.12 -7.27 -3.52
N PRO A 64 -12.85 -6.17 -3.76
CA PRO A 64 -12.77 -4.96 -2.94
C PRO A 64 -13.35 -5.13 -1.52
N GLU A 65 -14.04 -6.22 -1.20
CA GLU A 65 -14.57 -6.45 0.14
C GLU A 65 -13.47 -6.76 1.17
N ALA A 66 -13.38 -5.93 2.22
CA ALA A 66 -12.41 -6.09 3.30
C ALA A 66 -12.53 -7.40 4.09
N ALA A 67 -13.67 -8.10 3.98
CA ALA A 67 -13.96 -9.36 4.66
C ALA A 67 -13.80 -10.60 3.77
N ASP A 68 -13.18 -10.51 2.57
CA ASP A 68 -12.94 -11.70 1.76
C ASP A 68 -12.06 -12.71 2.54
N PRO A 69 -12.49 -13.98 2.72
CA PRO A 69 -11.68 -15.01 3.35
C PRO A 69 -10.33 -15.28 2.63
N ARG A 70 -10.20 -14.89 1.36
CA ARG A 70 -8.95 -14.98 0.59
C ARG A 70 -8.04 -13.77 0.82
N ALA A 71 -8.50 -12.75 1.52
CA ALA A 71 -7.68 -11.58 1.82
C ALA A 71 -6.44 -11.98 2.63
N ARG A 72 -5.36 -11.24 2.42
CA ARG A 72 -4.08 -11.39 3.10
C ARG A 72 -3.70 -10.04 3.65
N ARG A 73 -3.51 -9.99 4.98
CA ARG A 73 -3.04 -8.78 5.65
C ARG A 73 -1.51 -8.78 5.67
N LEU A 74 -0.93 -7.79 5.01
CA LEU A 74 0.47 -7.43 5.14
C LEU A 74 0.56 -6.40 6.27
N VAL A 75 1.44 -6.64 7.24
CA VAL A 75 1.64 -5.71 8.36
C VAL A 75 3.02 -5.10 8.24
N PHE A 76 3.08 -3.78 8.16
CA PHE A 76 4.31 -3.01 8.30
C PHE A 76 4.59 -2.80 9.79
N MET A 77 5.31 -3.74 10.39
CA MET A 77 5.88 -3.59 11.74
C MET A 77 7.40 -3.50 11.60
N ASN A 78 7.96 -2.31 11.79
CA ASN A 78 9.37 -2.03 11.54
C ASN A 78 10.36 -2.52 12.61
N GLU A 79 10.03 -3.59 13.34
CA GLU A 79 10.94 -4.15 14.35
C GLU A 79 11.89 -5.22 13.79
N VAL A 80 11.68 -5.75 12.57
CA VAL A 80 12.36 -6.99 12.13
C VAL A 80 13.15 -6.88 10.80
N GLU A 81 13.11 -5.75 10.09
CA GLU A 81 13.80 -5.56 8.78
C GLU A 81 14.98 -4.58 8.84
N ALA A 82 15.95 -4.73 7.93
CA ALA A 82 17.16 -3.90 7.87
C ALA A 82 16.90 -2.48 7.30
N ASP A 83 16.05 -2.36 6.26
CA ASP A 83 15.50 -1.09 5.77
C ASP A 83 14.04 -0.97 6.20
N ARG A 84 13.88 -0.35 7.35
CA ARG A 84 12.61 -0.12 8.04
C ARG A 84 11.76 0.98 7.39
N SER A 85 12.09 1.46 6.19
CA SER A 85 11.24 2.44 5.49
C SER A 85 10.35 1.82 4.41
N ARG A 86 10.51 0.51 4.18
CA ARG A 86 9.91 -0.20 3.05
C ARG A 86 9.46 -1.60 3.46
N LEU A 87 8.31 -2.04 2.98
CA LEU A 87 8.00 -3.47 2.89
C LEU A 87 7.67 -3.83 1.46
N THR A 88 8.35 -4.89 1.05
CA THR A 88 8.29 -5.43 -0.30
C THR A 88 7.49 -6.71 -0.30
N PHE A 89 6.68 -6.91 -1.32
CA PHE A 89 5.92 -8.13 -1.50
C PHE A 89 5.74 -8.42 -2.99
N THR A 90 5.47 -9.67 -3.33
CA THR A 90 5.19 -10.10 -4.69
C THR A 90 3.71 -10.41 -4.81
N VAL A 91 3.08 -9.92 -5.88
CA VAL A 91 1.70 -10.25 -6.24
C VAL A 91 1.66 -10.89 -7.62
N ASN A 92 0.74 -11.82 -7.80
CA ASN A 92 0.39 -12.38 -9.09
C ASN A 92 -1.00 -11.88 -9.44
N LEU A 93 -1.09 -11.04 -10.46
CA LEU A 93 -2.34 -10.45 -10.92
C LEU A 93 -2.91 -11.30 -12.06
N PRO A 94 -4.17 -11.78 -11.95
CA PRO A 94 -4.79 -12.58 -13.00
C PRO A 94 -5.04 -11.76 -14.26
N GLY A 95 -5.08 -12.43 -15.41
CA GLY A 95 -5.54 -11.86 -16.69
C GLY A 95 -7.04 -11.82 -16.83
#